data_AF-A0A536WVS6-F1
#
_entry.id   AF-A0A536WVS6-F1
#
_cell.length_a   1.000
_cell.length_b   1.000
_cell.length_c   1.000
_cell.angle_alpha   90.00
_cell.angle_beta   90.00
_cell.angle_gamma   90.00
#
_symmetry.space_group_name_H-M   'P 1'
#
loop_
_entity.id
_entity.type
_entity.pdbx_description
1 polymer ?
#
loop_
_entity_poly.entity_id
_entity_poly.type
_entity_poly.pdbx_seq_one_letter_code
_entity_poly.pdbx_strand_id
1 'polypeptide(L)' 'MLGKRVERTYVASRPFDVPINVLDCTRAKQLLGWEPRVSLHDGLTRTIEWLRR' A
#
# COMPACT_ATOMS: atom_id res chain seq x y z
N MET A 1 12.53 -3.90 2.28
CA MET A 1 12.78 -3.61 0.84
C MET A 1 13.46 -4.81 0.15
N LEU A 2 13.22 -5.05 -1.15
CA LEU A 2 13.64 -6.28 -1.85
C LEU A 2 15.15 -6.39 -2.14
N GLY A 3 15.91 -5.29 -2.05
CA GLY A 3 17.37 -5.30 -2.28
C GLY A 3 17.78 -5.51 -3.74
N LYS A 4 16.83 -5.58 -4.67
CA LYS A 4 17.07 -5.71 -6.11
C LYS A 4 16.05 -4.88 -6.89
N ARG A 5 16.43 -4.48 -8.11
CA ARG A 5 15.52 -3.82 -9.05
C ARG A 5 14.48 -4.83 -9.54
N VAL A 6 13.22 -4.41 -9.58
CA VAL A 6 12.13 -5.20 -10.17
C VAL A 6 12.02 -4.80 -11.64
N GLU A 7 12.09 -5.79 -12.55
CA GLU A 7 11.80 -5.56 -13.96
C GLU A 7 10.32 -5.28 -14.16
N ARG A 8 10.00 -4.30 -15.02
CA ARG A 8 8.64 -3.78 -15.21
C ARG A 8 8.30 -3.82 -16.69
N THR A 9 7.21 -4.49 -17.02
CA THR A 9 6.58 -4.46 -18.34
C THR A 9 5.28 -3.69 -18.23
N TYR A 10 5.14 -2.63 -19.02
CA TYR A 10 3.92 -1.81 -19.02
C TYR A 10 2.95 -2.37 -20.05
N VAL A 11 1.70 -2.56 -19.63
CA VAL A 11 0.60 -3.09 -20.45
C VAL A 11 -0.63 -2.20 -20.28
N ALA A 12 -1.63 -2.36 -21.14
CA ALA A 12 -2.88 -1.61 -21.04
C ALA A 12 -3.56 -1.83 -19.67
N SER A 13 -4.11 -0.75 -19.09
CA SER A 13 -4.89 -0.82 -17.86
C SER A 13 -6.17 -1.63 -18.07
N ARG A 14 -6.71 -2.21 -17.00
CA ARG A 14 -8.00 -2.91 -17.12
C ARG A 14 -9.11 -1.86 -17.37
N PRO A 15 -10.16 -2.19 -18.13
CA PRO A 15 -11.21 -1.23 -18.49
C PRO A 15 -11.95 -0.61 -17.31
N PHE A 16 -11.87 -1.22 -16.13
CA PHE A 16 -12.61 -0.85 -14.92
C PHE A 16 -11.69 -0.35 -13.79
N ASP A 17 -10.39 -0.21 -14.03
CA ASP A 17 -9.48 0.33 -13.02
C ASP A 17 -9.74 1.84 -12.84
N VAL A 18 -9.96 2.27 -11.59
CA VAL A 18 -10.01 3.69 -11.25
C VAL A 18 -8.58 4.22 -11.16
N PRO A 19 -8.20 5.28 -11.90
CA PRO A 19 -6.81 5.74 -11.96
C PRO A 19 -6.20 6.12 -10.60
N ILE A 20 -6.99 6.78 -9.74
CA ILE A 20 -6.58 7.24 -8.41
C ILE A 20 -7.78 7.17 -7.48
N ASN A 21 -7.59 6.59 -6.29
CA ASN A 21 -8.58 6.58 -5.22
C ASN A 21 -7.87 6.74 -3.87
N VAL A 22 -8.20 7.80 -3.13
CA VAL A 22 -7.58 8.14 -1.84
C VAL A 22 -8.69 8.35 -0.82
N LEU A 23 -8.59 7.67 0.32
CA LEU A 23 -9.61 7.74 1.38
C LEU A 23 -9.29 8.86 2.37
N ASP A 24 -10.28 9.71 2.66
CA ASP A 24 -10.26 10.57 3.83
C ASP A 24 -10.67 9.75 5.07
N CYS A 25 -9.72 9.59 5.99
CA CYS A 25 -9.92 8.84 7.23
C CYS A 25 -10.27 9.72 8.44
N THR A 26 -10.53 11.02 8.25
CA THR A 26 -10.85 11.97 9.32
C THR A 26 -12.00 11.48 10.20
N ARG A 27 -13.05 10.92 9.60
CA ARG A 27 -14.21 10.40 10.35
C ARG A 27 -13.84 9.23 11.26
N ALA A 28 -12.99 8.32 10.80
CA ALA A 28 -12.52 7.19 11.62
C ALA A 28 -11.64 7.68 12.79
N LYS A 29 -10.80 8.69 12.54
CA LYS A 29 -10.00 9.33 13.59
C LYS A 29 -10.87 9.99 14.65
N GLN A 30 -11.89 10.74 14.25
CA GLN A 30 -12.79 11.43 15.17
C GLN A 30 -13.66 10.48 16.00
N LEU A 31 -14.25 9.46 15.37
CA LEU A 31 -15.24 8.60 16.04
C LEU A 31 -14.61 7.41 16.76
N LEU A 32 -13.47 6.92 16.27
CA LEU A 32 -12.86 5.68 16.77
C LEU A 32 -11.47 5.92 17.39
N GLY A 33 -10.94 7.14 17.31
CA GLY A 33 -9.53 7.40 17.66
C GLY A 33 -8.54 6.66 16.77
N TRP A 34 -9.00 6.17 15.61
CA TRP A 34 -8.19 5.35 14.72
C TRP A 34 -7.46 6.20 13.68
N GLU A 35 -6.18 5.94 13.49
CA GLU A 35 -5.37 6.52 12.42
C GLU A 35 -4.31 5.51 11.95
N PRO A 36 -3.80 5.61 10.71
CA PRO A 36 -2.74 4.72 10.24
C PRO A 36 -1.47 4.92 11.08
N ARG A 37 -0.99 3.82 11.67
CA ARG A 37 0.24 3.81 12.50
C ARG A 37 1.45 3.19 11.81
N VAL A 38 1.23 2.58 10.65
CA VAL A 38 2.26 1.88 9.88
C VAL A 38 2.39 2.56 8.55
N SER A 39 3.59 3.04 8.22
CA SER A 39 3.86 3.62 6.91
C SER A 39 3.83 2.54 5.83
N LEU A 40 3.67 2.93 4.56
CA LEU A 40 3.78 1.99 3.44
C LEU A 40 5.15 1.28 3.44
N HIS A 41 6.22 2.00 3.76
CA HIS A 41 7.57 1.45 3.82
C HIS A 41 7.69 0.34 4.86
N ASP A 42 7.22 0.60 6.08
CA ASP A 42 7.30 -0.36 7.19
C ASP A 42 6.40 -1.57 6.94
N GLY A 43 5.19 -1.33 6.41
CA GLY A 43 4.27 -2.39 6.02
C GLY A 43 4.88 -3.32 4.98
N LEU A 44 5.45 -2.77 3.90
CA LEU A 44 6.12 -3.55 2.86
C LEU A 44 7.32 -4.32 3.40
N THR A 45 8.11 -3.73 4.30
CA THR A 45 9.25 -4.42 4.91
C THR A 45 8.80 -5.64 5.72
N ARG A 46 7.77 -5.49 6.57
CA ARG A 46 7.19 -6.62 7.32
C ARG A 46 6.65 -7.72 6.42
N THR A 47 5.97 -7.35 5.33
CA THR A 47 5.45 -8.32 4.36
C THR A 47 6.57 -9.11 3.67
N ILE A 48 7.64 -8.43 3.25
CA ILE A 48 8.80 -9.09 2.60
C ILE A 48 9.52 -10.02 3.59
N GLU A 49 9.68 -9.59 4.84
CA GLU A 49 10.28 -10.43 5.88
C GLU A 49 9.46 -11.68 6.16
N TRP A 50 8.13 -11.55 6.20
CA TRP A 50 7.22 -12.69 6.34
C TRP A 50 7.35 -13.67 5.17
N LEU A 51 7.40 -13.18 3.92
CA LEU A 51 7.56 -14.02 2.72
C LEU A 51 8.89 -14.78 2.62
N ARG A 52 9.92 -14.34 3.36
CA ARG A 52 11.24 -14.98 3.38
C ARG A 52 11.35 -16.11 4.41
N ARG A 53 10.39 -16.21 5.32
CA ARG A 53 10.28 -17.32 6.27
C ARG A 53 9.66 -18.53 5.59
#